data_AF-A0A2T5DAV9-F1
#
_entry.id   AF-A0A2T5DAV9-F1
#
_cell.length_a   1.000
_cell.length_b   1.000
_cell.length_c   1.000
_cell.angle_alpha   90.00
_cell.angle_beta   90.00
_cell.angle_gamma   90.00
#
_symmetry.space_group_name_H-M   'P 1'
#
loop_
_entity.id
_entity.type
_entity.pdbx_description
1 polymer ?
#
loop_
_entity_poly.entity_id
_entity_poly.type
_entity_poly.pdbx_seq_one_letter_code
_entity_poly.pdbx_strand_id
1 'polypeptide(L)'
;MAKRNELNAGMEIDADETFGDMTFLRMKSPKTEVDEDTGERIPVALRYVVIARKQLSEEIITVPVETPLRELVAGDKVKLVNPTTNLLGFGNGNFASSYIQVFAEDIKKLNEPTTEPVGTTNTAKDPKKNQNN
;
A
#
# COMPACT_ATOMS: atom_id res chain seq x y z
N MET A 1 3.00 5.48 -21.55
CA MET A 1 3.52 4.50 -20.58
C MET A 1 3.14 3.11 -21.06
N ALA A 2 4.11 2.21 -21.21
CA ALA A 2 3.80 0.81 -21.47
C ALA A 2 3.08 0.24 -20.24
N LYS A 3 1.88 -0.35 -20.44
CA LYS A 3 1.23 -1.14 -19.39
C LYS A 3 2.24 -2.18 -18.90
N ARG A 4 2.37 -2.34 -17.57
CA ARG A 4 3.13 -3.46 -16.98
C ARG A 4 2.70 -4.74 -17.70
N ASN A 5 3.68 -5.47 -18.23
CA ASN A 5 3.45 -6.76 -18.87
C ASN A 5 2.66 -7.65 -17.89
N GLU A 6 1.45 -8.09 -18.26
CA GLU A 6 0.50 -8.78 -17.38
C GLU A 6 1.09 -10.07 -16.79
N LEU A 7 2.11 -10.64 -17.44
CA LEU A 7 2.85 -11.83 -16.98
C LEU A 7 3.84 -11.57 -15.83
N ASN A 8 4.19 -10.30 -15.54
CA ASN A 8 5.15 -9.92 -14.50
C ASN A 8 4.48 -9.30 -13.26
N ALA A 9 3.15 -9.43 -13.11
CA ALA A 9 2.41 -8.89 -11.97
C ALA A 9 2.75 -9.56 -10.63
N GLY A 10 3.35 -10.74 -10.68
CA GLY A 10 3.64 -11.59 -9.53
C GLY A 10 2.46 -12.43 -9.09
N MET A 11 2.61 -13.14 -7.98
CA MET A 11 1.56 -13.97 -7.41
C MET A 11 0.68 -13.12 -6.48
N GLU A 12 -0.62 -13.03 -6.77
CA GLU A 12 -1.61 -12.46 -5.86
C GLU A 12 -1.62 -13.23 -4.54
N ILE A 13 -1.76 -12.50 -3.45
CA ILE A 13 -1.79 -13.08 -2.10
C ILE A 13 -2.90 -12.44 -1.26
N ASP A 14 -3.50 -13.24 -0.38
CA ASP A 14 -4.32 -12.72 0.70
C ASP A 14 -3.38 -12.22 1.82
N ALA A 15 -3.39 -10.90 2.06
CA ALA A 15 -2.52 -10.26 3.05
C ALA A 15 -2.86 -10.67 4.49
N ASP A 16 -4.15 -10.82 4.80
CA ASP A 16 -4.62 -11.14 6.14
C ASP A 16 -4.29 -12.61 6.47
N GLU A 17 -4.36 -13.50 5.47
CA GLU A 17 -3.91 -14.89 5.60
C GLU A 17 -2.39 -15.00 5.68
N THR A 18 -1.66 -14.30 4.82
CA THR A 18 -0.19 -14.42 4.66
C THR A 18 0.58 -13.71 5.78
N PHE A 19 0.25 -12.45 6.05
CA PHE A 19 1.00 -11.59 6.97
C PHE A 19 0.29 -11.37 8.31
N GLY A 20 -1.04 -11.45 8.31
CA GLY A 20 -1.87 -11.10 9.47
C GLY A 20 -1.80 -9.61 9.78
N ASP A 21 -1.83 -9.26 11.06
CA ASP A 21 -1.70 -7.87 11.48
C ASP A 21 -0.35 -7.30 11.05
N MET A 22 -0.38 -6.17 10.34
CA MET A 22 0.83 -5.44 9.94
C MET A 22 0.92 -4.11 10.67
N THR A 23 2.12 -3.84 11.20
CA THR A 23 2.44 -2.58 11.89
C THR A 23 3.53 -1.87 11.12
N PHE A 24 3.30 -0.62 10.74
CA PHE A 24 4.31 0.20 10.09
C PHE A 24 5.47 0.52 11.04
N LEU A 25 6.70 0.44 10.52
CA LEU A 25 7.91 0.80 11.25
C LEU A 25 8.53 2.09 10.75
N ARG A 26 8.85 2.14 9.45
CA ARG A 26 9.63 3.22 8.85
C ARG A 26 9.55 3.18 7.33
N MET A 27 9.92 4.29 6.71
CA MET A 27 10.25 4.31 5.28
C MET A 27 11.65 3.75 5.06
N LYS A 28 11.83 3.02 3.96
CA LYS A 28 13.13 2.75 3.37
C LYS A 28 13.37 3.76 2.24
N SER A 29 14.62 3.96 1.85
CA SER A 29 14.93 4.79 0.66
C SER A 29 14.08 4.36 -0.53
N PRO A 30 13.63 5.25 -1.42
CA PRO A 30 12.88 4.86 -2.61
C PRO A 30 13.65 3.83 -3.45
N LYS A 31 12.94 2.99 -4.20
CA LYS A 31 13.57 2.22 -5.28
C LYS A 31 13.83 3.19 -6.42
N THR A 32 15.05 3.18 -6.96
CA THR A 32 15.41 4.00 -8.11
C THR A 32 15.81 3.11 -9.29
N GLU A 33 15.61 3.65 -10.49
CA GLU A 33 16.10 3.08 -11.74
C GLU A 33 16.93 4.16 -12.46
N VAL A 34 17.83 3.73 -13.35
CA VAL A 34 18.63 4.66 -14.15
C VAL A 34 17.82 4.99 -15.39
N ASP A 35 17.55 6.27 -15.58
CA ASP A 35 16.97 6.80 -16.80
C ASP A 35 17.97 6.60 -17.95
N GLU A 36 17.57 5.89 -19.01
CA GLU A 36 18.47 5.50 -20.10
C GLU A 36 18.93 6.69 -20.95
N ASP A 37 18.13 7.76 -21.00
CA ASP A 37 18.38 8.94 -21.83
C ASP A 37 19.34 9.93 -21.13
N THR A 38 19.17 10.10 -19.83
CA THR A 38 19.89 11.10 -19.02
C THR A 38 20.99 10.51 -18.13
N GLY A 39 20.94 9.20 -17.86
CA GLY A 39 21.81 8.52 -16.90
C GLY A 39 21.51 8.84 -15.43
N GLU A 40 20.46 9.63 -15.16
CA GLU A 40 20.08 10.02 -13.81
C GLU A 40 19.32 8.91 -13.09
N ARG A 41 19.41 8.89 -11.76
CA ARG A 41 18.62 7.95 -10.95
C ARG A 41 17.27 8.56 -10.60
N ILE A 42 16.21 8.01 -11.17
CA ILE A 42 14.84 8.43 -10.90
C ILE A 42 14.14 7.47 -9.95
N PRO A 43 13.35 7.96 -8.98
CA PRO A 43 12.55 7.10 -8.11
C PRO A 43 11.39 6.47 -8.90
N VAL A 44 11.22 5.16 -8.75
CA VAL A 44 10.15 4.39 -9.42
C VAL A 44 9.18 3.73 -8.43
N ALA A 45 9.57 3.63 -7.16
CA ALA A 45 8.69 3.10 -6.12
C ALA A 45 9.03 3.63 -4.72
N LEU A 46 7.99 3.79 -3.91
CA LEU A 46 8.05 4.03 -2.48
C LEU A 46 8.21 2.69 -1.74
N ARG A 47 8.96 2.70 -0.62
CA ARG A 47 9.22 1.47 0.15
C ARG A 47 8.88 1.67 1.62
N TYR A 48 7.87 0.94 2.07
CA TYR A 48 7.39 0.93 3.45
C TYR A 48 7.90 -0.33 4.15
N VAL A 49 8.42 -0.19 5.37
CA VAL A 49 8.80 -1.35 6.18
C VAL A 49 7.73 -1.59 7.22
N VAL A 50 7.22 -2.82 7.28
CA VAL A 50 6.22 -3.26 8.24
C VAL A 50 6.71 -4.47 9.01
N ILE A 51 6.21 -4.68 10.22
CA ILE A 51 6.30 -5.98 10.91
C ILE A 51 5.03 -6.75 10.61
N ALA A 52 5.19 -7.94 10.04
CA ALA A 52 4.11 -8.89 9.80
C ALA A 52 4.00 -9.87 10.97
N ARG A 53 2.86 -9.90 11.65
CA ARG A 53 2.67 -10.72 12.86
C ARG A 53 2.79 -12.22 12.62
N LYS A 54 2.33 -12.72 11.47
CA LYS A 54 2.38 -14.17 11.17
C LYS A 54 3.75 -14.66 10.73
N GLN A 55 4.53 -13.81 10.07
CA GLN A 55 5.88 -14.17 9.59
C GLN A 55 6.97 -13.87 10.63
N LEU A 56 6.66 -13.03 11.64
CA LEU A 56 7.60 -12.60 12.68
C LEU A 56 8.85 -11.92 12.10
N SER A 57 8.70 -11.26 10.95
CA SER A 57 9.76 -10.63 10.17
C SER A 57 9.39 -9.19 9.79
N GLU A 58 10.42 -8.42 9.41
CA GLU A 58 10.24 -7.16 8.71
C GLU A 58 10.01 -7.42 7.22
N GLU A 59 8.93 -6.89 6.68
CA GLU A 59 8.61 -6.96 5.27
C GLU A 59 8.73 -5.60 4.61
N ILE A 60 9.33 -5.57 3.42
CA ILE A 60 9.48 -4.35 2.62
C ILE A 60 8.38 -4.36 1.56
N ILE A 61 7.41 -3.48 1.75
CA ILE A 61 6.29 -3.28 0.84
C ILE A 61 6.69 -2.22 -0.19
N THR A 62 6.68 -2.60 -1.46
CA THR A 62 7.02 -1.73 -2.58
C THR A 62 5.75 -1.24 -3.27
N VAL A 63 5.52 0.07 -3.24
CA VAL A 63 4.34 0.73 -3.81
C VAL A 63 4.79 1.63 -4.96
N PRO A 64 4.07 1.70 -6.10
CA PRO A 64 4.43 2.58 -7.21
C PRO A 64 4.58 4.05 -6.78
N VAL A 65 5.50 4.78 -7.43
CA VAL A 65 5.81 6.19 -7.07
C VAL A 65 4.67 7.16 -7.41
N GLU A 66 3.83 6.80 -8.36
CA GLU A 66 2.60 7.51 -8.73
C GLU A 66 1.50 7.42 -7.65
N THR A 67 1.59 6.46 -6.73
CA THR A 67 0.68 6.37 -5.59
C THR A 67 0.99 7.50 -4.59
N PRO A 68 -0.03 8.23 -4.11
CA PRO A 68 0.18 9.30 -3.13
C PRO A 68 0.93 8.81 -1.89
N LEU A 69 1.94 9.57 -1.47
CA LEU A 69 2.72 9.26 -0.26
C LEU A 69 1.80 9.24 0.96
N ARG A 70 1.76 8.09 1.64
CA ARG A 70 1.02 7.90 2.88
C ARG A 70 1.84 8.36 4.08
N GLU A 71 1.33 9.35 4.81
CA GLU A 71 1.92 9.83 6.06
C GLU A 71 1.63 8.85 7.19
N LEU A 72 2.55 7.91 7.41
CA LEU A 72 2.46 6.89 8.45
C LEU A 72 3.48 7.15 9.56
N VAL A 73 3.10 6.85 10.80
CA VAL A 73 4.00 6.90 11.96
C VAL A 73 4.25 5.50 12.51
N ALA A 74 5.45 5.25 13.03
CA ALA A 74 5.81 3.96 13.60
C ALA A 74 4.77 3.49 14.64
N GLY A 75 4.29 2.25 14.50
CA GLY A 75 3.21 1.71 15.32
C GLY A 75 1.82 1.77 14.66
N ASP A 76 1.66 2.49 13.55
CA ASP A 76 0.40 2.51 12.82
C ASP A 76 0.05 1.13 12.26
N LYS A 77 -1.19 0.69 12.50
CA LYS A 77 -1.74 -0.52 11.86
C LYS A 77 -2.07 -0.22 10.41
N VAL A 78 -1.66 -1.10 9.51
CA VAL A 78 -1.79 -0.90 8.06
C VAL A 78 -2.38 -2.12 7.35
N LYS A 79 -2.96 -1.89 6.17
CA LYS A 79 -3.38 -2.91 5.22
C LYS A 79 -2.83 -2.62 3.83
N LEU A 80 -2.58 -3.68 3.07
CA LEU A 80 -2.14 -3.62 1.68
C LEU A 80 -3.33 -3.64 0.74
N VAL A 81 -3.28 -2.86 -0.34
CA VAL A 81 -4.26 -2.88 -1.42
C VAL A 81 -3.70 -3.71 -2.57
N ASN A 82 -4.40 -4.78 -2.94
CA ASN A 82 -4.05 -5.69 -4.03
C ASN A 82 -2.57 -6.14 -4.00
N PRO A 83 -2.12 -6.78 -2.92
CA PRO A 83 -0.73 -7.17 -2.80
C PRO A 83 -0.39 -8.36 -3.70
N THR A 84 0.81 -8.29 -4.27
CA THR A 84 1.42 -9.40 -5.00
C THR A 84 2.81 -9.67 -4.47
N THR A 85 3.30 -10.89 -4.70
CA THR A 85 4.64 -11.30 -4.31
C THR A 85 5.42 -11.84 -5.48
N ASN A 86 6.74 -11.60 -5.46
CA ASN A 86 7.70 -12.19 -6.38
C ASN A 86 8.86 -12.79 -5.59
N LEU A 87 9.38 -13.91 -6.03
CA LEU A 87 10.63 -14.44 -5.50
C LEU A 87 11.79 -13.80 -6.26
N LEU A 88 12.60 -13.00 -5.58
CA LEU A 88 13.85 -12.52 -6.15
C LEU A 88 14.98 -13.44 -5.69
N GLY A 89 15.53 -14.21 -6.63
CA GLY A 89 16.76 -14.96 -6.45
C GLY A 89 17.98 -14.18 -6.94
N PHE A 90 19.09 -14.29 -6.23
CA PHE A 90 20.39 -13.78 -6.65
C PHE A 90 21.48 -14.81 -6.34
N GLY A 91 22.29 -15.09 -7.35
CA GLY A 91 23.46 -15.95 -7.21
C GLY A 91 24.61 -15.21 -6.54
N ASN A 92 25.28 -15.88 -5.61
CA ASN A 92 26.54 -15.45 -5.03
C ASN A 92 27.55 -16.61 -5.17
N GLY A 93 28.10 -16.77 -6.37
CA GLY A 93 28.96 -17.90 -6.71
C GLY A 93 28.20 -19.24 -6.62
N ASN A 94 28.64 -20.13 -5.74
CA ASN A 94 28.05 -21.47 -5.57
C ASN A 94 26.77 -21.51 -4.71
N PHE A 95 26.36 -20.39 -4.12
CA PHE A 95 25.16 -20.28 -3.30
C PHE A 95 24.13 -19.37 -3.96
N ALA A 96 22.86 -19.70 -3.83
CA ALA A 96 21.76 -18.82 -4.20
C ALA A 96 21.09 -18.28 -2.93
N SER A 97 20.92 -16.98 -2.85
CA SER A 97 20.06 -16.34 -1.86
C SER A 97 18.77 -15.91 -2.54
N SER A 98 17.66 -15.95 -1.82
CA SER A 98 16.40 -15.45 -2.31
C SER A 98 15.64 -14.74 -1.20
N TYR A 99 14.84 -13.76 -1.58
CA TYR A 99 13.84 -13.19 -0.67
C TYR A 99 12.55 -12.92 -1.43
N ILE A 100 11.45 -12.88 -0.69
CA ILE A 100 10.15 -12.53 -1.20
C ILE A 100 10.09 -11.00 -1.28
N GLN A 101 9.84 -10.50 -2.48
CA GLN A 101 9.48 -9.10 -2.72
C GLN A 101 7.98 -8.96 -2.62
N VAL A 102 7.52 -8.04 -1.78
CA VAL A 102 6.10 -7.71 -1.67
C VAL A 102 5.83 -6.41 -2.41
N PHE A 103 4.89 -6.45 -3.34
CA PHE A 103 4.36 -5.30 -4.05
C PHE A 103 2.91 -5.08 -3.64
N ALA A 104 2.45 -3.83 -3.69
CA ALA A 104 1.05 -3.49 -3.48
C ALA A 104 0.72 -2.23 -4.29
N GLU A 105 -0.55 -2.04 -4.64
CA GLU A 105 -1.00 -0.81 -5.29
C GLU A 105 -0.95 0.38 -4.33
N ASP A 106 -1.22 0.16 -3.05
CA ASP A 106 -1.25 1.16 -1.99
C ASP A 106 -1.11 0.50 -0.60
N ILE A 107 -0.78 1.30 0.41
CA ILE A 107 -0.73 0.91 1.82
C ILE A 107 -1.58 1.89 2.63
N LYS A 108 -2.63 1.40 3.29
CA LYS A 108 -3.57 2.25 4.01
C LYS A 108 -3.49 2.04 5.51
N LYS A 109 -3.64 3.12 6.26
CA LYS A 109 -3.80 3.05 7.71
C LYS A 109 -5.20 2.53 8.04
N LEU A 110 -5.28 1.54 8.94
CA LEU A 110 -6.53 0.87 9.30
C LEU A 110 -7.52 1.77 10.05
N ASN A 111 -7.03 2.79 10.74
CA ASN A 111 -7.80 3.68 11.60
C ASN A 111 -7.82 5.12 11.09
N GLU A 112 -7.66 5.36 9.78
CA GLU A 112 -7.97 6.68 9.23
C GLU A 112 -9.44 7.01 9.54
N PRO A 113 -9.74 8.14 10.20
CA PRO A 113 -11.12 8.58 10.31
C PRO A 113 -11.62 8.77 8.88
N THR A 114 -12.65 8.00 8.51
CA THR A 114 -13.31 8.14 7.22
C THR A 114 -13.72 9.60 7.08
N THR A 115 -13.03 10.36 6.24
CA THR A 115 -13.49 11.68 5.78
C THR A 115 -14.57 11.47 4.74
N GLU A 116 -15.64 10.77 5.13
CA GLU A 116 -16.92 10.96 4.49
C GLU A 116 -17.41 12.37 4.85
N PRO A 117 -17.90 13.17 3.89
CA PRO A 117 -18.49 14.45 4.21
C PRO A 117 -19.76 14.22 5.02
N VAL A 118 -19.68 14.46 6.33
CA VAL A 118 -20.81 14.47 7.25
C VAL A 118 -21.74 15.63 6.86
N GLY A 119 -22.85 15.28 6.20
CA GLY A 119 -24.17 15.85 6.40
C GLY A 119 -24.42 17.30 5.96
N THR A 120 -25.10 17.47 4.82
CA THR A 120 -26.13 18.52 4.71
C THR A 120 -27.41 18.01 5.36
N THR A 121 -27.57 18.37 6.63
CA THR A 121 -28.81 18.70 7.34
C THR A 121 -30.10 17.96 6.98
N ASN A 122 -30.57 17.19 7.97
CA ASN A 122 -31.99 16.95 8.24
C ASN A 122 -32.81 18.25 8.21
N THR A 123 -33.82 18.33 7.34
CA THR A 123 -35.03 19.14 7.58
C THR A 123 -36.26 18.29 7.35
N ALA A 124 -36.71 17.64 8.42
CA ALA A 124 -38.11 17.25 8.60
C ALA A 124 -38.62 17.98 9.85
N LYS A 125 -39.34 19.07 9.64
CA LYS A 125 -40.37 19.62 10.54
C LYS A 125 -41.07 20.78 9.86
N ASP A 126 -42.23 20.49 9.27
CA ASP A 126 -43.34 21.45 9.32
C ASP A 126 -44.67 20.69 9.27
N PRO A 127 -45.41 20.60 10.38
CA PRO A 127 -46.85 20.44 10.31
C PRO A 127 -47.50 21.60 11.05
N LYS A 128 -48.00 22.60 10.31
CA LYS A 128 -49.22 23.37 10.64
C LYS A 128 -49.61 24.41 9.58
N LYS A 129 -50.70 24.13 8.86
CA LYS A 129 -51.68 25.08 8.30
C LYS A 129 -52.81 24.25 7.69
N ASN A 130 -54.10 24.51 7.80
CA ASN A 130 -54.94 25.33 8.67
C ASN A 130 -56.36 24.81 8.42
N GLN A 131 -57.26 24.93 9.39
CA GLN A 131 -58.71 24.81 9.16
C GLN A 131 -59.17 25.85 8.13
N ASN A 132 -60.18 25.51 7.30
CA ASN A 132 -61.42 26.28 7.15
C ASN A 132 -62.38 25.69 6.10
N ASN A 133 -63.66 25.63 6.52
CA ASN A 133 -64.93 25.43 5.80
C ASN A 133 -65.20 24.11 5.06
#